data_AF-A0A2M6Z968-F1
#
_entry.id   AF-A0A2M6Z968-F1
#
_cell.length_a   1.000
_cell.length_b   1.000
_cell.length_c   1.000
_cell.angle_alpha   90.00
_cell.angle_beta   90.00
_cell.angle_gamma   90.00
#
_symmetry.space_group_name_H-M   'P 1'
#
loop_
_entity.id
_entity.type
_entity.pdbx_description
1 polymer ?
#
loop_
_entity_poly.entity_id
_entity_poly.type
_entity_poly.pdbx_seq_one_letter_code
_entity_poly.pdbx_strand_id
1 'polypeptide(L)'
;DSVFSPLIPAGCADLVVALERHEALRGMQAFLKDRGALVYYDAVWQPLDVRLKKASEVGKETIAELCQSRGIREIRVDWPSLPDARMQNIVILGTLDAYRLIPGIDTAYYEGAMQDLMTEKMLEGNLSLFRNVSARLKDKPK
;
A
#
# COMPACT_ATOMS: atom_id res chain seq x y z
N ASP A 1 -16.68 -18.62 8.94
CA ASP A 1 -15.47 -18.51 9.78
C ASP A 1 -15.62 -17.42 10.80
N SER A 2 -15.23 -17.71 12.04
CA SER A 2 -15.27 -16.78 13.16
C SER A 2 -13.85 -16.27 13.43
N VAL A 3 -13.69 -14.95 13.57
CA VAL A 3 -12.41 -14.34 13.92
C VAL A 3 -12.25 -14.41 15.44
N PHE A 4 -11.34 -15.26 15.92
CA PHE A 4 -11.14 -15.50 17.36
C PHE A 4 -10.08 -14.59 18.00
N SER A 5 -9.27 -13.89 17.20
CA SER A 5 -8.33 -12.87 17.66
C SER A 5 -8.18 -11.78 16.60
N PRO A 6 -8.29 -10.49 16.95
CA PRO A 6 -8.10 -9.37 16.02
C PRO A 6 -6.62 -9.08 15.73
N LEU A 7 -5.69 -9.84 16.34
CA LEU A 7 -4.25 -9.63 16.19
C LEU A 7 -3.65 -10.56 15.14
N ILE A 8 -2.86 -9.98 14.23
CA ILE A 8 -2.04 -10.72 13.27
C ILE A 8 -0.73 -11.10 13.97
N PRO A 9 -0.39 -12.40 14.11
CA PRO A 9 0.89 -12.80 14.70
C PRO A 9 2.08 -12.34 13.85
N ALA A 10 3.24 -12.22 14.50
CA ALA A 10 4.49 -11.89 13.82
C ALA A 10 4.79 -12.92 12.71
N GLY A 11 5.16 -12.43 11.52
CA GLY A 11 5.45 -13.27 10.35
C GLY A 11 4.27 -14.06 9.75
N CYS A 12 3.01 -13.73 10.10
CA CYS A 12 1.84 -14.43 9.61
C CYS A 12 0.97 -13.64 8.62
N ALA A 13 1.20 -12.36 8.41
CA ALA A 13 0.43 -11.56 7.47
C ALA A 13 0.67 -12.05 6.03
N ASP A 14 -0.40 -12.23 5.24
CA ASP A 14 -0.31 -12.51 3.80
C ASP A 14 0.05 -11.26 2.98
N LEU A 15 -0.39 -10.10 3.46
CA LEU A 15 -0.25 -8.80 2.81
C LEU A 15 0.12 -7.77 3.87
N VAL A 16 1.13 -6.95 3.57
CA VAL A 16 1.40 -5.70 4.29
C VAL A 16 1.17 -4.52 3.35
N VAL A 17 0.50 -3.50 3.85
CA VAL A 17 0.21 -2.24 3.14
C VAL A 17 0.83 -1.09 3.93
N ALA A 18 1.52 -0.18 3.25
CA ALA A 18 2.18 0.96 3.87
C ALA A 18 2.06 2.23 3.02
N LEU A 19 2.11 3.40 3.67
CA LEU A 19 2.05 4.70 2.97
C LEU A 19 3.41 5.34 2.75
N GLU A 20 4.47 4.72 3.27
CA GLU A 20 5.85 5.17 3.11
C GLU A 20 6.86 4.03 3.39
N ARG A 21 8.15 4.25 3.07
CA ARG A 21 9.21 3.21 3.09
C ARG A 21 9.55 2.62 4.47
N HIS A 22 9.57 3.40 5.54
CA HIS A 22 9.87 2.93 6.89
C HIS A 22 8.75 2.06 7.46
N GLU A 23 7.49 2.42 7.22
CA GLU A 23 6.31 1.62 7.47
C GLU A 23 6.36 0.31 6.69
N ALA A 24 6.72 0.38 5.40
CA ALA A 24 6.87 -0.79 4.57
C ALA A 24 7.92 -1.75 5.15
N LEU A 25 9.11 -1.23 5.49
CA LEU A 25 10.19 -2.01 6.10
C LEU A 25 9.77 -2.61 7.45
N ARG A 26 9.23 -1.78 8.35
CA ARG A 26 8.81 -2.19 9.70
C ARG A 26 7.72 -3.25 9.64
N GLY A 27 6.68 -3.03 8.83
CA GLY A 27 5.57 -3.97 8.66
C GLY A 27 6.00 -5.27 8.02
N MET A 28 6.83 -5.20 6.98
CA MET A 28 7.40 -6.38 6.32
C MET A 28 8.21 -7.25 7.28
N GLN A 29 9.09 -6.64 8.08
CA GLN A 29 9.96 -7.40 9.00
C GLN A 29 9.18 -7.97 10.18
N ALA A 30 8.22 -7.23 10.72
CA ALA A 30 7.49 -7.65 11.91
C ALA A 30 6.37 -8.68 11.60
N PHE A 31 5.63 -8.50 10.50
CA PHE A 31 4.36 -9.19 10.31
C PHE A 31 4.26 -9.99 9.01
N LEU A 32 4.90 -9.58 7.92
CA LEU A 32 4.74 -10.24 6.63
C LEU A 32 5.38 -11.63 6.66
N LYS A 33 4.67 -12.64 6.15
CA LYS A 33 5.22 -13.98 5.95
C LYS A 33 6.09 -14.06 4.69
N ASP A 34 6.96 -15.07 4.61
CA ASP A 34 7.71 -15.34 3.39
C ASP A 34 6.77 -15.72 2.23
N ARG A 35 7.10 -15.26 1.02
CA ARG A 35 6.23 -15.37 -0.16
C ARG A 35 4.88 -14.66 -0.05
N GLY A 36 4.71 -13.76 0.92
CA GLY A 36 3.59 -12.81 0.98
C GLY A 36 3.72 -11.66 -0.03
N ALA A 37 2.85 -10.66 0.09
CA ALA A 37 2.88 -9.45 -0.72
C ALA A 37 3.13 -8.19 0.12
N LEU A 38 3.93 -7.27 -0.40
CA LEU A 38 4.14 -5.93 0.16
C LEU A 38 3.66 -4.90 -0.85
N VAL A 39 2.72 -4.04 -0.46
CA VAL A 39 2.28 -2.89 -1.25
C VAL A 39 2.63 -1.63 -0.49
N TYR A 40 3.36 -0.71 -1.11
CA TYR A 40 3.71 0.53 -0.44
C TYR A 40 3.85 1.71 -1.40
N TYR A 41 3.53 2.89 -0.90
CA TYR A 41 3.76 4.13 -1.63
C TYR A 41 5.24 4.53 -1.51
N ASP A 42 5.88 4.85 -2.65
CA ASP A 42 7.29 5.23 -2.73
C ASP A 42 7.52 6.68 -2.26
N ALA A 43 7.16 6.95 -1.01
CA ALA A 43 7.39 8.21 -0.33
C ALA A 43 8.40 8.05 0.80
N VAL A 44 9.20 9.09 1.00
CA VAL A 44 10.03 9.27 2.20
C VAL A 44 9.54 10.52 2.90
N TRP A 45 8.98 10.33 4.08
CA TRP A 45 8.60 11.44 4.94
C TRP A 45 9.81 11.73 5.80
N GLN A 46 10.63 12.71 5.44
CA GLN A 46 11.92 12.95 6.09
C GLN A 46 11.75 13.20 7.59
N PRO A 47 12.03 12.22 8.47
CA PRO A 47 11.97 12.43 9.90
C PRO A 47 13.06 13.42 10.30
N LEU A 48 12.89 14.09 11.43
CA LEU A 48 13.86 15.07 11.90
C LEU A 48 15.28 14.48 11.97
N ASP A 49 15.42 13.23 12.39
CA ASP A 49 16.72 12.56 12.50
C ASP A 49 17.41 12.34 11.14
N VAL A 50 16.67 12.09 10.07
CA VAL A 50 17.22 12.03 8.71
C VAL A 50 17.69 13.41 8.27
N ARG A 51 16.88 14.46 8.49
CA ARG A 51 17.28 15.85 8.21
C ARG A 51 18.53 16.25 8.99
N LEU A 52 18.67 15.72 10.21
CA LEU A 52 19.83 15.93 11.08
C LEU A 52 20.98 14.94 10.80
N LYS A 53 20.89 14.08 9.77
CA LYS A 53 21.88 13.04 9.41
C LYS A 53 22.20 12.06 10.54
N LYS A 54 21.28 11.87 11.48
CA LYS A 54 21.39 10.94 12.62
C LYS A 54 20.93 9.52 12.27
N ALA A 55 20.15 9.37 11.21
CA ALA A 55 19.70 8.08 10.69
C ALA A 55 19.68 8.11 9.15
N SER A 56 19.93 6.97 8.52
CA SER A 56 19.85 6.81 7.07
C SER A 56 18.38 6.69 6.64
N GLU A 57 18.02 7.30 5.50
CA GLU A 57 16.74 7.03 4.85
C GLU A 57 16.65 5.55 4.45
N VAL A 58 15.47 4.96 4.59
CA VAL A 58 15.23 3.64 4.00
C VAL A 58 15.25 3.76 2.48
N GLY A 59 16.28 3.18 1.87
CA GLY A 59 16.42 3.08 0.42
C GLY A 59 15.38 2.13 -0.16
N LYS A 60 14.91 2.43 -1.37
CA LYS A 60 14.01 1.52 -2.10
C LYS A 60 14.72 0.20 -2.46
N GLU A 61 16.03 0.26 -2.63
CA GLU A 61 16.92 -0.89 -2.89
C GLU A 61 16.93 -1.85 -1.69
N THR A 62 16.99 -1.32 -0.46
CA THR A 62 16.95 -2.13 0.76
C THR A 62 15.64 -2.92 0.88
N ILE A 63 14.50 -2.30 0.54
CA ILE A 63 13.21 -2.99 0.53
C ILE A 63 13.19 -4.08 -0.54
N ALA A 64 13.67 -3.77 -1.75
CA ALA A 64 13.70 -4.72 -2.87
C ALA A 64 14.58 -5.95 -2.58
N GLU A 65 15.77 -5.75 -2.03
CA GLU A 65 16.70 -6.84 -1.63
C GLU A 65 16.07 -7.76 -0.58
N LEU A 66 15.42 -7.17 0.44
CA LEU A 66 14.72 -7.94 1.46
C LEU A 66 13.52 -8.69 0.88
N CYS A 67 12.76 -8.07 -0.01
CA CYS A 67 11.65 -8.75 -0.69
C CYS A 67 12.15 -9.95 -1.50
N GLN A 68 13.23 -9.75 -2.28
CA GLN A 68 13.83 -10.81 -3.08
C GLN A 68 14.32 -11.98 -2.22
N SER A 69 15.04 -11.71 -1.13
CA SER A 69 15.58 -12.76 -0.25
C SER A 69 14.50 -13.62 0.42
N ARG A 70 13.29 -13.07 0.59
CA ARG A 70 12.14 -13.72 1.23
C ARG A 70 11.07 -14.21 0.25
N GLY A 71 11.33 -14.04 -1.05
CA GLY A 71 10.36 -14.35 -2.12
C GLY A 71 9.08 -13.52 -2.06
N ILE A 72 9.10 -12.35 -1.40
CA ILE A 72 7.95 -11.46 -1.26
C ILE A 72 7.65 -10.80 -2.61
N ARG A 73 6.35 -10.74 -2.96
CA ARG A 73 5.88 -9.95 -4.09
C ARG A 73 5.89 -8.47 -3.72
N GLU A 74 6.92 -7.75 -4.14
CA GLU A 74 7.02 -6.29 -3.98
C GLU A 74 6.12 -5.57 -5.01
N ILE A 75 5.28 -4.66 -4.51
CA ILE A 75 4.45 -3.77 -5.32
C ILE A 75 4.70 -2.35 -4.83
N ARG A 76 5.74 -1.73 -5.39
CA ARG A 76 6.07 -0.33 -5.15
C ARG A 76 5.19 0.56 -6.01
N VAL A 77 4.52 1.51 -5.36
CA VAL A 77 3.58 2.43 -5.99
C VAL A 77 4.14 3.83 -6.02
N ASP A 78 4.21 4.43 -7.20
CA ASP A 78 4.36 5.86 -7.37
C ASP A 78 3.17 6.40 -8.18
N TRP A 79 2.71 7.61 -7.86
CA TRP A 79 1.69 8.28 -8.65
C TRP A 79 2.10 9.71 -8.95
N PRO A 80 1.98 10.17 -10.22
CA PRO A 80 2.32 11.53 -10.58
C PRO A 80 1.48 12.53 -9.77
N SER A 81 2.16 13.50 -9.14
CA SER A 81 1.61 14.68 -8.47
C SER A 81 0.19 14.52 -7.91
N LEU A 82 0.09 14.15 -6.64
CA LEU A 82 -1.18 14.22 -5.92
C LEU A 82 -1.42 15.65 -5.42
N PRO A 83 -2.64 16.21 -5.55
CA PRO A 83 -2.96 17.53 -4.99
C PRO A 83 -2.98 17.50 -3.46
N ASP A 84 -3.15 16.32 -2.85
CA ASP A 84 -3.13 16.11 -1.42
C ASP A 84 -2.45 14.76 -1.09
N ALA A 85 -1.53 14.77 -0.12
CA ALA A 85 -0.84 13.56 0.34
C ALA A 85 -1.80 12.49 0.86
N ARG A 86 -2.97 12.86 1.40
CA ARG A 86 -4.00 11.92 1.87
C ARG A 86 -4.58 11.07 0.74
N MET A 87 -4.45 11.51 -0.52
CA MET A 87 -4.87 10.73 -1.68
C MET A 87 -3.95 9.53 -1.96
N GLN A 88 -2.80 9.40 -1.28
CA GLN A 88 -1.96 8.20 -1.35
C GLN A 88 -2.75 6.93 -0.99
N ASN A 89 -3.64 7.01 0.00
CA ASN A 89 -4.51 5.89 0.39
C ASN A 89 -5.34 5.41 -0.81
N ILE A 90 -5.83 6.34 -1.62
CA ILE A 90 -6.68 6.05 -2.77
C ILE A 90 -5.89 5.37 -3.88
N VAL A 91 -4.65 5.79 -4.11
CA VAL A 91 -3.73 5.12 -5.04
C VAL A 91 -3.44 3.70 -4.58
N ILE A 92 -3.20 3.51 -3.27
CA ILE A 92 -3.00 2.18 -2.70
C ILE A 92 -4.25 1.32 -2.90
N LEU A 93 -5.45 1.81 -2.57
CA LEU A 93 -6.71 1.07 -2.78
C LEU A 93 -6.90 0.69 -4.25
N GLY A 94 -6.65 1.61 -5.18
CA GLY A 94 -6.71 1.32 -6.62
C GLY A 94 -5.70 0.25 -7.06
N THR A 95 -4.52 0.21 -6.42
CA THR A 95 -3.50 -0.82 -6.64
C THR A 95 -3.93 -2.19 -6.09
N LEU A 96 -4.52 -2.22 -4.89
CA LEU A 96 -5.07 -3.45 -4.29
C LEU A 96 -6.17 -4.03 -5.19
N ASP A 97 -7.06 -3.16 -5.68
CA ASP A 97 -8.09 -3.52 -6.64
C ASP A 97 -7.42 -4.05 -7.92
N ALA A 98 -6.53 -3.31 -8.58
CA ALA A 98 -5.90 -3.74 -9.84
C ALA A 98 -5.32 -5.16 -9.80
N TYR A 99 -4.64 -5.49 -8.71
CA TYR A 99 -3.95 -6.76 -8.55
C TYR A 99 -4.75 -7.84 -7.80
N ARG A 100 -6.02 -7.59 -7.45
CA ARG A 100 -6.91 -8.50 -6.71
C ARG A 100 -6.26 -9.04 -5.44
N LEU A 101 -5.64 -8.16 -4.64
CA LEU A 101 -4.80 -8.58 -3.51
C LEU A 101 -5.59 -9.00 -2.26
N ILE A 102 -6.88 -8.66 -2.17
CA ILE A 102 -7.75 -9.09 -1.08
C ILE A 102 -8.78 -10.07 -1.64
N PRO A 103 -8.74 -11.36 -1.24
CA PRO A 103 -9.69 -12.36 -1.72
C PRO A 103 -11.14 -11.99 -1.42
N GLY A 104 -12.02 -12.19 -2.40
CA GLY A 104 -13.46 -11.93 -2.25
C GLY A 104 -13.87 -10.45 -2.28
N ILE A 105 -12.92 -9.52 -2.40
CA ILE A 105 -13.20 -8.09 -2.51
C ILE A 105 -13.03 -7.65 -3.97
N ASP A 106 -14.13 -7.21 -4.56
CA ASP A 106 -14.17 -6.63 -5.90
C ASP A 106 -14.24 -5.10 -5.86
N THR A 107 -14.23 -4.50 -7.06
CA THR A 107 -14.23 -3.05 -7.25
C THR A 107 -15.45 -2.37 -6.60
N ALA A 108 -16.61 -3.02 -6.59
CA ALA A 108 -17.83 -2.44 -6.02
C ALA A 108 -17.73 -2.27 -4.50
N TYR A 109 -17.05 -3.18 -3.80
CA TYR A 109 -16.82 -3.04 -2.36
C TYR A 109 -15.95 -1.82 -2.02
N TYR A 110 -14.89 -1.56 -2.80
CA TYR A 110 -14.07 -0.37 -2.61
C TYR A 110 -14.88 0.91 -2.85
N GLU A 111 -15.62 0.96 -3.97
CA GLU A 111 -16.42 2.14 -4.32
C GLU A 111 -17.53 2.40 -3.30
N GLY A 112 -18.22 1.35 -2.83
CA GLY A 112 -19.24 1.45 -1.78
C GLY A 112 -18.66 1.97 -0.47
N ALA A 113 -17.53 1.41 -0.01
CA ALA A 113 -16.87 1.89 1.21
C ALA A 113 -16.42 3.36 1.10
N MET A 114 -16.00 3.81 -0.09
CA MET A 114 -15.66 5.21 -0.31
C MET A 114 -16.91 6.10 -0.23
N GLN A 115 -18.03 5.67 -0.83
CA GLN A 115 -19.31 6.39 -0.77
C GLN A 115 -19.81 6.52 0.68
N ASP A 116 -19.68 5.48 1.48
CA ASP A 116 -20.15 5.47 2.88
C ASP A 116 -19.32 6.37 3.80
N LEU A 117 -18.02 6.54 3.51
CA LEU A 117 -17.06 7.20 4.41
C LEU A 117 -16.71 8.64 4.02
N MET A 118 -17.07 9.10 2.82
CA MET A 118 -16.62 10.40 2.30
C MET A 118 -17.78 11.35 1.99
N THR A 119 -17.52 12.65 2.18
CA THR A 119 -18.42 13.70 1.71
C THR A 119 -18.36 13.83 0.19
N GLU A 120 -19.43 14.31 -0.44
CA GLU A 120 -19.53 14.46 -1.91
C GLU A 120 -18.30 15.13 -2.54
N LYS A 121 -17.83 16.24 -1.93
CA LYS A 121 -16.67 16.99 -2.41
C LYS A 121 -15.36 16.17 -2.41
N MET A 122 -15.16 15.31 -1.41
CA MET A 122 -13.99 14.43 -1.34
C MET A 122 -14.16 13.18 -2.20
N LEU A 123 -15.40 12.68 -2.26
CA LEU A 123 -15.75 11.42 -2.88
C LEU A 123 -15.48 11.44 -4.39
N GLU A 124 -15.92 12.48 -5.09
CA GLU A 124 -15.80 12.54 -6.56
C GLU A 124 -14.33 12.46 -7.02
N GLY A 125 -13.47 13.29 -6.42
CA GLY A 125 -12.04 13.30 -6.72
C GLY A 125 -11.34 11.99 -6.37
N ASN A 126 -11.68 11.40 -5.22
CA ASN A 126 -11.09 10.13 -4.79
C ASN A 126 -11.57 8.96 -5.66
N LEU A 127 -12.86 8.88 -6.03
CA LEU A 127 -13.38 7.83 -6.91
C LEU A 127 -12.73 7.91 -8.29
N SER A 128 -12.60 9.12 -8.85
CA SER A 128 -11.93 9.33 -10.13
C SER A 128 -10.48 8.84 -10.09
N LEU A 129 -9.74 9.21 -9.03
CA LEU A 129 -8.37 8.74 -8.83
C LEU A 129 -8.29 7.21 -8.67
N PHE A 130 -9.14 6.61 -7.83
CA PHE A 130 -9.20 5.17 -7.61
C PHE A 130 -9.40 4.40 -8.91
N ARG A 131 -10.40 4.79 -9.70
CA ARG A 131 -10.72 4.15 -10.99
C ARG A 131 -9.59 4.30 -11.98
N ASN A 132 -8.96 5.48 -12.06
CA ASN A 132 -7.84 5.73 -12.96
C ASN A 132 -6.64 4.82 -12.62
N VAL A 133 -6.27 4.76 -11.33
CA VAL A 133 -5.17 3.90 -10.86
C VAL A 133 -5.46 2.44 -11.20
N SER A 134 -6.65 1.97 -10.86
CA SER A 134 -7.03 0.57 -11.08
C SER A 134 -7.00 0.20 -12.56
N ALA A 135 -7.59 1.02 -13.44
CA ALA A 135 -7.60 0.79 -14.88
C ALA A 135 -6.17 0.79 -15.45
N ARG A 136 -5.38 1.83 -15.14
CA ARG A 136 -4.02 1.98 -15.66
C ARG A 136 -3.10 0.81 -15.31
N LEU A 137 -3.26 0.23 -14.12
CA LEU A 137 -2.44 -0.90 -13.69
C LEU A 137 -2.91 -2.25 -14.26
N LYS A 138 -4.20 -2.42 -14.55
CA LYS A 138 -4.74 -3.60 -15.24
C LYS A 138 -4.24 -3.69 -16.69
N ASP A 139 -4.03 -2.54 -17.32
CA ASP A 139 -3.59 -2.45 -18.72
C ASP A 139 -2.06 -2.55 -18.89
N LYS A 140 -1.27 -2.51 -17.80
CA LYS A 140 0.18 -2.71 -17.90
C LYS A 140 0.51 -4.18 -18.21
N PRO A 141 1.40 -4.46 -19.18
CA PRO A 141 1.90 -5.83 -19.39
C PRO A 141 2.57 -6.33 -18.11
N LYS A 142 2.24 -7.58 -17.72
CA LYS A 142 2.76 -8.25 -16.52
C LYS A 142 4.22 -8.64 -16.65
#